data_AF-A0A2T4WRX7-F1
#
_entry.id   AF-A0A2T4WRX7-F1
#
_cell.length_a   1.000
_cell.length_b   1.000
_cell.length_c   1.000
_cell.angle_alpha   90.00
_cell.angle_beta   90.00
_cell.angle_gamma   90.00
#
_symmetry.space_group_name_H-M   'P 1'
#
loop_
_entity.id
_entity.type
_entity.pdbx_description
1 polymer ?
#
loop_
_entity_poly.entity_id
_entity_poly.type
_entity_poly.pdbx_seq_one_letter_code
_entity_poly.pdbx_strand_id
1 'polypeptide(L)' 'MNIHSEHSRTQSDRLSACFRPDRSDPVMSLFLTAGFPTLEDSLDLILGFEQNGADIIELGM' A
#
# COMPACT_ATOMS: atom_id res chain seq x y z
N MET A 1 36.71 3.18 19.28
CA MET A 1 36.09 3.60 18.00
C MET A 1 35.10 2.51 17.62
N ASN A 2 33.81 2.75 17.84
CA ASN A 2 32.74 2.17 17.04
C ASN A 2 31.56 3.13 17.19
N ILE A 3 31.58 4.11 16.30
CA ILE A 3 30.54 5.12 16.10
C ILE A 3 29.41 4.45 15.31
N HIS A 4 28.17 4.78 15.65
CA HIS A 4 26.90 4.29 15.06
C HIS A 4 26.30 3.04 15.71
N SER A 5 25.87 3.18 16.96
CA SER A 5 24.74 2.44 17.52
C SER A 5 23.77 3.45 18.12
N GLU A 6 23.01 4.16 17.28
CA GLU A 6 21.80 4.88 17.68
C GLU A 6 21.06 5.47 16.46
N HIS A 7 19.72 5.32 16.48
CA HIS A 7 18.68 5.70 15.50
C HIS A 7 18.46 4.66 14.38
N SER A 8 17.29 4.03 14.25
CA SER A 8 15.95 4.61 14.31
C SER A 8 14.94 3.65 14.96
N ARG A 9 14.06 4.17 15.82
CA ARG A 9 12.75 3.53 16.04
C ARG A 9 12.18 3.27 14.66
N THR A 10 11.81 2.04 14.32
CA THR A 10 11.24 1.71 13.02
C THR A 10 10.03 2.63 12.80
N GLN A 11 10.21 3.71 12.05
CA GLN A 11 9.13 4.58 11.66
C GLN A 11 8.28 3.70 10.76
N SER A 12 7.09 3.34 11.23
CA SER A 12 6.22 2.44 10.48
C SER A 12 5.87 3.12 9.16
N ASP A 13 6.42 2.62 8.06
CA ASP A 13 6.00 3.04 6.74
C ASP A 13 4.57 2.55 6.46
N ARG A 14 3.93 3.14 5.44
CA ARG A 14 2.53 2.83 5.08
C ARG A 14 2.35 1.35 4.75
N LEU A 15 3.34 0.73 4.13
CA LEU A 15 3.29 -0.67 3.74
C LEU A 15 3.32 -1.58 4.96
N SER A 16 4.23 -1.35 5.90
CA SER A 16 4.34 -2.06 7.18
C SER A 16 3.06 -1.92 7.99
N ALA A 17 2.37 -0.79 7.88
CA ALA A 17 1.09 -0.55 8.55
C ALA A 17 -0.07 -1.42 8.01
N CYS A 18 0.05 -2.03 6.83
CA CYS A 18 -0.94 -2.98 6.29
C CYS A 18 -0.80 -4.38 6.94
N PHE A 19 0.39 -4.74 7.43
CA PHE A 19 0.73 -6.07 7.96
C PHE A 19 0.78 -6.11 9.50
N ARG A 20 -0.14 -5.41 10.19
CA ARG A 20 -0.10 -5.35 11.65
C ARG A 20 -0.33 -6.73 12.30
N PRO A 21 0.36 -7.04 13.41
CA PRO A 21 0.28 -8.35 14.04
C PRO A 21 -1.07 -8.67 14.69
N ASP A 22 -1.91 -7.66 14.95
CA ASP A 22 -3.25 -7.78 15.52
C ASP A 22 -4.36 -7.97 14.47
N ARG A 23 -4.00 -7.94 13.18
CA ARG A 23 -4.92 -8.16 12.08
C ARG A 23 -5.27 -9.64 11.93
N SER A 24 -6.55 -9.96 11.78
CA SER A 24 -7.03 -11.34 11.60
C SER A 24 -7.33 -11.73 10.16
N ASP A 25 -7.59 -10.75 9.30
CA ASP A 25 -7.91 -10.92 7.88
C ASP A 25 -6.66 -10.77 6.99
N PRO A 26 -6.58 -11.47 5.85
CA PRO A 26 -5.46 -11.35 4.94
C PRO A 26 -5.42 -9.97 4.28
N VAL A 27 -4.21 -9.51 3.93
CA VAL A 27 -4.00 -8.27 3.18
C VAL A 27 -4.45 -8.44 1.74
N MET A 28 -5.30 -7.55 1.25
CA MET A 28 -5.74 -7.48 -0.14
C MET A 28 -4.83 -6.52 -0.93
N SER A 29 -4.03 -7.07 -1.84
CA SER A 29 -3.25 -6.29 -2.82
C SER A 29 -3.89 -6.41 -4.21
N LEU A 30 -4.29 -5.28 -4.79
CA LEU A 30 -4.90 -5.23 -6.12
C LEU A 30 -3.99 -4.50 -7.10
N PHE A 31 -3.79 -5.12 -8.27
CA PHE A 31 -3.04 -4.53 -9.37
C PHE A 31 -3.98 -3.94 -10.42
N LEU A 32 -3.64 -2.74 -10.91
CA LEU A 32 -4.20 -2.19 -12.14
C LEU A 32 -3.11 -1.52 -12.98
N THR A 33 -3.34 -1.44 -14.29
CA THR A 33 -2.49 -0.65 -15.20
C THR A 33 -3.03 0.77 -15.29
N ALA A 34 -2.18 1.76 -15.00
CA ALA A 34 -2.53 3.15 -15.12
C ALA A 34 -2.89 3.50 -16.58
N GLY A 35 -4.02 4.17 -16.76
CA GLY A 35 -4.53 4.56 -18.07
C GLY A 35 -5.34 3.50 -18.81
N PHE A 36 -5.61 2.34 -18.20
CA PHE A 36 -6.45 1.29 -18.81
C PHE A 36 -7.84 1.19 -18.13
N PRO A 37 -8.95 1.12 -18.89
CA PRO A 37 -9.01 1.27 -20.35
C PRO A 37 -8.84 2.72 -20.82
N THR A 38 -9.12 3.71 -19.96
CA THR A 38 -8.79 5.13 -20.16
C THR A 38 -8.13 5.74 -18.92
N LEU A 39 -7.65 6.98 -19.02
CA LEU A 39 -7.02 7.69 -17.90
C LEU A 39 -8.02 7.99 -16.79
N GLU A 40 -9.23 8.38 -17.15
CA GLU A 40 -10.31 8.72 -16.24
C GLU A 40 -10.76 7.50 -15.44
N ASP A 41 -10.80 6.32 -16.07
CA ASP A 41 -11.17 5.06 -15.39
C ASP A 41 -10.22 4.70 -14.26
N SER A 42 -8.94 5.08 -14.36
CA SER A 42 -7.94 4.76 -13.33
C SER A 42 -8.29 5.41 -11.99
N LEU A 43 -8.81 6.64 -12.00
CA LEU A 43 -9.19 7.34 -10.78
C LEU A 43 -10.37 6.65 -10.10
N ASP A 44 -11.42 6.33 -10.86
CA ASP A 44 -12.62 5.67 -10.35
C ASP A 44 -12.29 4.27 -9.81
N LEU A 45 -11.42 3.52 -10.48
CA LEU A 45 -10.96 2.21 -10.02
C LEU A 45 -10.15 2.31 -8.72
N ILE A 46 -9.19 3.22 -8.62
CA ILE A 46 -8.36 3.39 -7.41
C ILE A 46 -9.25 3.72 -6.20
N LEU A 47 -10.15 4.70 -6.35
CA LEU A 47 -11.04 5.12 -5.27
C LEU A 47 -12.06 4.02 -4.94
N GLY A 48 -12.59 3.34 -5.94
CA GLY A 48 -13.49 2.22 -5.76
C GLY A 48 -12.83 1.06 -5.00
N PHE A 49 -11.59 0.72 -5.33
CA PHE A 49 -10.83 -0.33 -4.64
C PHE A 49 -10.53 0.02 -3.18
N GLU A 50 -10.09 1.26 -2.90
CA GLU A 50 -9.88 1.73 -1.53
C GLU A 50 -11.17 1.63 -0.71
N GLN A 51 -12.30 2.13 -1.25
CA GLN A 51 -13.61 2.09 -0.57
C GLN A 51 -14.12 0.68 -0.31
N ASN A 52 -13.70 -0.30 -1.12
CA ASN A 52 -14.13 -1.70 -1.00
C ASN A 52 -13.09 -2.59 -0.26
N GLY A 53 -12.06 -1.99 0.35
CA GLY A 53 -11.17 -2.70 1.27
C GLY A 53 -9.87 -3.21 0.65
N ALA A 54 -9.43 -2.66 -0.48
CA ALA A 54 -8.06 -2.86 -0.92
C ALA A 54 -7.09 -2.22 0.10
N ASP A 55 -6.15 -3.00 0.62
CA ASP A 55 -5.13 -2.52 1.55
C ASP A 55 -3.94 -1.92 0.82
N ILE A 56 -3.64 -2.47 -0.35
CA ILE A 56 -2.55 -2.07 -1.22
C ILE A 56 -3.11 -1.99 -2.64
N ILE A 57 -2.79 -0.89 -3.32
CA ILE A 57 -3.09 -0.69 -4.73
C ILE A 57 -1.75 -0.60 -5.47
N GLU A 58 -1.51 -1.53 -6.38
CA GLU A 58 -0.34 -1.59 -7.23
C GLU A 58 -0.67 -0.97 -8.59
N LEU A 59 -0.01 0.15 -8.92
CA LEU A 59 -0.17 0.85 -10.18
C LEU A 59 0.95 0.45 -11.15
N GLY A 60 0.61 -0.32 -12.17
CA GLY A 60 1.50 -0.60 -13.30
C GLY A 60 1.57 0.59 -14.26
N MET A 61 2.78 0.96 -14.67
CA MET A 61 3.08 2.08 -15.59
C MET A 61 3.72 1.58 -16.88
#